data_AF-A0A9D6DH11-F1
#
_entry.id   AF-A0A9D6DH11-F1
#
_cell.length_a   1.000
_cell.length_b   1.000
_cell.length_c   1.000
_cell.angle_alpha   90.00
_cell.angle_beta   90.00
_cell.angle_gamma   90.00
#
_symmetry.space_group_name_H-M   'P 1'
#
loop_
_entity.id
_entity.type
_entity.pdbx_description
1 polymer ?
#
loop_
_entity_poly.entity_id
_entity_poly.type
_entity_poly.pdbx_seq_one_letter_code
_entity_poly.pdbx_strand_id
1 'polypeptide(L)'
;MVQPETEVVETDVLILGGGMAGCGAAFEAAYWARAKGLKVTIVEKAAIERSGAVAMGLSAINLYLGMRWNQNTPEDFVHYVRQDLMGMSREDLVYDIARHVDSSVHMFEEWGLPIFKNPDGTYKREGRWQIMIHGESYKPIVAEAAKKAVGE
;
A
#
# COMPACT_ATOMS: atom_id res chain seq x y z
N MET A 1 -6.61 -18.90 -37.53
CA MET A 1 -6.20 -18.08 -36.37
C MET A 1 -4.73 -17.75 -36.57
N VAL A 2 -4.36 -16.47 -36.50
CA VAL A 2 -2.95 -16.07 -36.52
C VAL A 2 -2.33 -16.57 -35.21
N GLN A 3 -1.14 -17.19 -35.29
CA GLN A 3 -0.43 -17.57 -34.06
C GLN A 3 0.04 -16.30 -33.34
N PRO A 4 -0.11 -16.22 -32.01
CA PRO A 4 0.41 -15.07 -31.28
C PRO A 4 1.94 -15.02 -31.42
N GLU A 5 2.49 -13.81 -31.54
CA GLU A 5 3.93 -13.58 -31.42
C GLU A 5 4.34 -13.71 -29.96
N THR A 6 5.52 -14.30 -29.71
CA THR A 6 6.08 -14.42 -28.36
C THR A 6 7.07 -13.29 -28.13
N GLU A 7 6.82 -12.47 -27.11
CA GLU A 7 7.76 -11.46 -26.61
C GLU A 7 8.42 -11.98 -25.33
N VAL A 8 9.76 -11.96 -25.29
CA VAL A 8 10.54 -12.36 -24.10
C VAL A 8 11.04 -11.10 -23.41
N VAL A 9 10.66 -10.93 -22.14
CA VAL A 9 11.10 -9.82 -21.30
C VAL A 9 11.96 -10.34 -20.15
N GLU A 10 13.26 -10.05 -20.19
CA GLU A 10 14.20 -10.38 -19.12
C GLU A 10 14.13 -9.34 -17.98
N THR A 11 14.11 -9.80 -16.73
CA THR A 11 14.03 -8.95 -15.52
C THR A 11 14.58 -9.69 -14.30
N ASP A 12 15.00 -8.96 -13.26
CA ASP A 12 15.48 -9.55 -12.00
C ASP A 12 14.34 -9.75 -11.00
N VAL A 13 13.39 -8.81 -10.98
CA VAL A 13 12.21 -8.86 -10.11
C VAL A 13 10.95 -8.60 -10.93
N LEU A 14 10.10 -9.61 -11.05
CA LEU A 14 8.81 -9.53 -11.73
C LEU A 14 7.67 -9.39 -10.71
N ILE A 15 6.88 -8.32 -10.84
CA ILE A 15 5.68 -8.06 -10.02
C ILE A 15 4.45 -8.29 -10.88
N LEU A 16 3.66 -9.31 -10.52
CA LEU A 16 2.42 -9.68 -11.21
C LEU A 16 1.22 -8.97 -10.58
N GLY A 17 0.79 -7.86 -11.20
CA GLY A 17 -0.38 -7.07 -10.81
C GLY A 17 -0.01 -5.70 -10.23
N GLY A 18 -0.55 -4.62 -10.79
CA GLY A 18 -0.31 -3.22 -10.40
C GLY A 18 -1.36 -2.68 -9.42
N GLY A 19 -1.83 -3.52 -8.49
CA GLY A 19 -2.73 -3.09 -7.40
C GLY A 19 -1.96 -2.39 -6.27
N MET A 20 -2.62 -2.16 -5.12
CA MET A 20 -1.97 -1.51 -3.96
C MET A 20 -0.70 -2.25 -3.50
N ALA A 21 -0.77 -3.59 -3.36
CA ALA A 21 0.36 -4.41 -2.96
C ALA A 21 1.49 -4.39 -4.00
N GLY A 22 1.14 -4.51 -5.30
CA GLY A 22 2.11 -4.48 -6.39
C GLY A 22 2.81 -3.13 -6.54
N CYS A 23 2.08 -2.02 -6.40
CA CYS A 23 2.65 -0.68 -6.38
C CYS A 23 3.59 -0.48 -5.19
N GLY A 24 3.22 -0.94 -4.00
CA GLY A 24 4.09 -0.89 -2.82
C GLY A 24 5.35 -1.73 -3.00
N ALA A 25 5.22 -2.95 -3.53
CA ALA A 25 6.35 -3.81 -3.85
C ALA A 25 7.27 -3.16 -4.88
N ALA A 26 6.72 -2.53 -5.92
CA ALA A 26 7.50 -1.86 -6.96
C ALA A 26 8.25 -0.64 -6.43
N PHE A 27 7.57 0.18 -5.63
CA PHE A 27 8.17 1.35 -4.99
C PHE A 27 9.39 0.96 -4.15
N GLU A 28 9.22 -0.01 -3.25
CA GLU A 28 10.27 -0.43 -2.34
C GLU A 28 11.36 -1.23 -3.07
N ALA A 29 10.99 -2.15 -3.97
CA ALA A 29 11.95 -2.92 -4.76
C ALA A 29 12.85 -2.01 -5.57
N ALA A 30 12.32 -0.94 -6.19
CA ALA A 30 13.11 -0.02 -6.99
C ALA A 30 14.17 0.72 -6.14
N TYR A 31 13.86 1.07 -4.89
CA TYR A 31 14.82 1.68 -3.96
C TYR A 31 16.04 0.77 -3.75
N TRP A 32 15.81 -0.50 -3.39
CA TRP A 32 16.89 -1.46 -3.14
C TRP A 32 17.60 -1.94 -4.41
N ALA A 33 16.85 -2.08 -5.51
CA ALA A 33 17.36 -2.54 -6.80
C ALA A 33 18.33 -1.54 -7.43
N ARG A 34 18.09 -0.23 -7.28
CA ARG A 34 18.92 0.83 -7.87
C ARG A 34 20.39 0.72 -7.48
N ALA A 35 20.68 0.47 -6.19
CA ALA A 35 22.05 0.33 -5.70
C ALA A 35 22.78 -0.90 -6.27
N LYS A 36 22.03 -1.89 -6.76
CA LYS A 36 22.53 -3.15 -7.30
C LYS A 36 22.42 -3.24 -8.83
N GLY A 37 21.90 -2.20 -9.49
CA GLY A 37 21.65 -2.20 -10.94
C GLY A 37 20.64 -3.25 -11.40
N LEU A 38 19.72 -3.68 -10.52
CA LEU A 38 18.73 -4.71 -10.83
C LEU A 38 17.50 -4.10 -11.53
N LYS A 39 16.93 -4.84 -12.46
CA LYS A 39 15.71 -4.48 -13.20
C LYS A 39 14.47 -4.95 -12.44
N VAL A 40 13.55 -4.03 -12.18
CA VAL A 40 12.22 -4.29 -11.63
C VAL A 40 11.20 -4.13 -12.76
N THR A 41 10.28 -5.07 -12.90
CA THR A 41 9.24 -5.03 -13.94
C THR A 41 7.88 -5.31 -13.31
N ILE A 42 6.90 -4.45 -13.60
CA ILE A 42 5.50 -4.65 -13.22
C ILE A 42 4.73 -5.07 -14.46
N VAL A 43 3.88 -6.09 -14.33
CA VAL A 43 2.87 -6.40 -15.35
C VAL A 43 1.48 -6.20 -14.77
N GLU A 44 0.63 -5.49 -15.51
CA GLU A 44 -0.75 -5.21 -15.15
C GLU A 44 -1.63 -5.53 -16.34
N LYS A 45 -2.75 -6.24 -16.09
CA LYS A 45 -3.69 -6.64 -17.15
C LYS A 45 -4.64 -5.52 -17.56
N ALA A 46 -4.81 -4.53 -16.69
CA ALA A 46 -5.63 -3.34 -16.89
C ALA A 46 -4.73 -2.08 -17.01
N ALA A 47 -5.23 -0.91 -16.62
CA ALA A 47 -4.44 0.30 -16.50
C ALA A 47 -4.08 0.55 -15.03
N ILE A 48 -2.78 0.59 -14.70
CA ILE A 48 -2.30 0.70 -13.31
C ILE A 48 -2.87 1.92 -12.58
N GLU A 49 -3.20 3.00 -13.28
CA GLU A 49 -3.77 4.23 -12.71
C GLU A 49 -5.07 3.98 -11.92
N ARG A 50 -5.90 3.02 -12.37
CA ARG A 50 -7.21 2.72 -11.77
C ARG A 50 -7.50 1.22 -11.63
N SER A 51 -6.51 0.34 -11.82
CA SER A 51 -6.70 -1.11 -11.67
C SER A 51 -6.97 -1.56 -10.22
N GLY A 52 -7.67 -2.68 -10.05
CA GLY A 52 -7.85 -3.35 -8.76
C GLY A 52 -8.93 -2.75 -7.86
N ALA A 53 -8.90 -3.12 -6.57
CA ALA A 53 -9.98 -2.82 -5.62
C ALA A 53 -10.18 -1.33 -5.32
N VAL A 54 -9.16 -0.49 -5.55
CA VAL A 54 -9.16 0.95 -5.23
C VAL A 54 -9.50 1.78 -6.47
N ALA A 55 -10.11 1.18 -7.50
CA ALA A 55 -10.45 1.86 -8.76
C ALA A 55 -11.26 3.15 -8.54
N MET A 56 -12.30 3.11 -7.70
CA MET A 56 -13.15 4.26 -7.39
C MET A 56 -12.60 5.13 -6.24
N GLY A 57 -11.44 4.77 -5.71
CA GLY A 57 -10.95 5.31 -4.45
C GLY A 57 -11.51 4.59 -3.22
N LEU A 58 -11.22 5.12 -2.03
CA LEU A 58 -11.75 4.67 -0.75
C LEU A 58 -12.07 5.87 0.14
N SER A 59 -13.04 5.71 1.05
CA SER A 59 -13.42 6.75 2.02
C SER A 59 -12.55 6.74 3.28
N ALA A 60 -11.86 5.64 3.56
CA ALA A 60 -11.04 5.44 4.74
C ALA A 60 -9.79 4.59 4.44
N ILE A 61 -8.77 4.75 5.26
CA ILE A 61 -7.66 3.80 5.40
C ILE A 61 -7.98 2.92 6.61
N ASN A 62 -8.14 1.62 6.38
CA ASN A 62 -8.67 0.72 7.40
C ASN A 62 -7.65 0.25 8.44
N LEU A 63 -6.36 0.55 8.25
CA LEU A 63 -5.30 0.22 9.17
C LEU A 63 -4.34 1.39 9.35
N TYR A 64 -4.41 2.00 10.52
CA TYR A 64 -3.51 3.03 11.00
C TYR A 64 -3.46 2.95 12.53
N LEU A 65 -2.29 2.76 13.11
CA LEU A 65 -2.13 2.57 14.56
C LEU A 65 -2.10 3.93 15.26
N GLY A 66 -1.55 4.95 14.61
CA GLY A 66 -1.36 6.27 15.22
C GLY A 66 -0.25 6.26 16.26
N MET A 67 0.82 5.48 16.01
CA MET A 67 1.92 5.27 16.96
C MET A 67 2.63 6.57 17.32
N ARG A 68 2.77 7.52 16.37
CA ARG A 68 3.35 8.85 16.63
C ARG A 68 2.56 9.69 17.64
N TRP A 69 1.30 9.34 17.87
CA TRP A 69 0.42 9.95 18.85
C TRP A 69 0.09 9.01 20.02
N ASN A 70 0.84 7.92 20.17
CA ASN A 70 0.70 6.94 21.25
C ASN A 70 -0.75 6.42 21.42
N GLN A 71 -1.46 6.20 20.30
CA GLN A 71 -2.88 5.81 20.32
C GLN A 71 -3.09 4.30 20.44
N ASN A 72 -2.30 3.50 19.72
CA ASN A 72 -2.35 2.05 19.74
C ASN A 72 -0.96 1.47 19.50
N THR A 73 -0.78 0.20 19.87
CA THR A 73 0.45 -0.56 19.66
C THR A 73 0.26 -1.69 18.63
N PRO A 74 1.33 -2.20 18.00
CA PRO A 74 1.25 -3.40 17.18
C PRO A 74 0.69 -4.61 17.93
N GLU A 75 1.01 -4.77 19.22
CA GLU A 75 0.49 -5.82 20.09
C GLU A 75 -1.04 -5.75 20.26
N ASP A 76 -1.59 -4.54 20.41
CA ASP A 76 -3.04 -4.33 20.45
C ASP A 76 -3.71 -4.81 19.15
N PHE A 77 -3.08 -4.54 18.01
CA PHE A 77 -3.62 -4.92 16.71
C PHE A 77 -3.55 -6.44 16.49
N VAL A 78 -2.46 -7.10 16.91
CA VAL A 78 -2.36 -8.56 16.90
C VAL A 78 -3.47 -9.19 17.73
N HIS A 79 -3.72 -8.67 18.93
CA HIS A 79 -4.79 -9.16 19.78
C HIS A 79 -6.17 -9.02 19.12
N TYR A 80 -6.44 -7.85 18.52
CA TYR A 80 -7.67 -7.60 17.77
C TYR A 80 -7.85 -8.59 16.61
N VAL A 81 -6.84 -8.75 15.75
CA VAL A 81 -6.91 -9.67 14.60
C VAL A 81 -7.07 -11.12 15.04
N ARG A 82 -6.39 -11.54 16.13
CA ARG A 82 -6.59 -12.88 16.69
C ARG A 82 -8.05 -13.10 17.09
N GLN A 83 -8.67 -12.13 17.76
CA GLN A 83 -10.07 -12.24 18.18
C GLN A 83 -11.03 -12.25 16.99
N ASP A 84 -10.80 -11.38 16.01
CA ASP A 84 -11.61 -11.29 14.78
C ASP A 84 -11.55 -12.59 13.97
N LEU A 85 -10.38 -13.23 13.90
CA LEU A 85 -10.14 -14.50 13.23
C LEU A 85 -10.35 -15.73 14.14
N MET A 86 -11.13 -15.57 15.21
CA MET A 86 -11.57 -16.67 16.10
C MET A 86 -10.41 -17.50 16.69
N GLY A 87 -9.29 -16.85 16.99
CA GLY A 87 -8.10 -17.47 17.59
C GLY A 87 -7.03 -17.93 16.61
N MET A 88 -7.28 -17.89 15.30
CA MET A 88 -6.35 -18.40 14.28
C MET A 88 -5.76 -17.28 13.43
N SER A 89 -4.56 -16.81 13.79
CA SER A 89 -3.82 -15.82 13.00
C SER A 89 -2.32 -16.12 12.97
N ARG A 90 -1.66 -15.71 11.89
CA ARG A 90 -0.19 -15.69 11.80
C ARG A 90 0.32 -14.40 12.43
N GLU A 91 0.41 -14.40 13.74
CA GLU A 91 0.67 -13.21 14.56
C GLU A 91 2.00 -12.54 14.26
N ASP A 92 3.01 -13.34 13.87
CA ASP A 92 4.28 -12.84 13.40
C ASP A 92 4.12 -11.94 12.16
N LEU A 93 3.27 -12.34 11.21
CA LEU A 93 2.98 -11.55 10.00
C LEU A 93 2.07 -10.36 10.29
N VAL A 94 1.07 -10.52 11.17
CA VAL A 94 0.18 -9.42 11.58
C VAL A 94 0.98 -8.32 12.29
N TYR A 95 1.86 -8.72 13.21
CA TYR A 95 2.75 -7.80 13.90
C TYR A 95 3.68 -7.07 12.93
N ASP A 96 4.26 -7.80 11.98
CA ASP A 96 5.17 -7.24 10.99
C ASP A 96 4.49 -6.18 10.11
N ILE A 97 3.25 -6.44 9.67
CA ILE A 97 2.44 -5.43 8.96
C ILE A 97 2.17 -4.22 9.88
N ALA A 98 1.74 -4.47 11.11
CA ALA A 98 1.31 -3.43 12.04
C ALA A 98 2.44 -2.45 12.39
N ARG A 99 3.68 -2.94 12.56
CA ARG A 99 4.83 -2.06 12.85
C ARG A 99 5.29 -1.20 11.67
N HIS A 100 4.92 -1.56 10.42
CA HIS A 100 5.34 -0.84 9.21
C HIS A 100 4.26 0.07 8.63
N VAL A 101 2.97 -0.28 8.77
CA VAL A 101 1.85 0.35 8.04
C VAL A 101 1.72 1.86 8.26
N ASP A 102 2.01 2.38 9.46
CA ASP A 102 1.92 3.82 9.74
C ASP A 102 2.86 4.63 8.84
N SER A 103 4.04 4.11 8.54
CA SER A 103 5.00 4.77 7.64
C SER A 103 4.44 4.89 6.23
N SER A 104 3.80 3.84 5.71
CA SER A 104 3.16 3.89 4.39
C SER A 104 2.03 4.91 4.35
N VAL A 105 1.24 5.02 5.43
CA VAL A 105 0.17 6.03 5.52
C VAL A 105 0.72 7.45 5.52
N HIS A 106 1.83 7.69 6.22
CA HIS A 106 2.48 9.02 6.20
C HIS A 106 3.02 9.36 4.81
N MET A 107 3.58 8.37 4.09
CA MET A 107 4.01 8.55 2.70
C MET A 107 2.84 8.85 1.77
N PHE A 108 1.68 8.20 1.97
CA PHE A 108 0.49 8.52 1.18
C PHE A 108 0.05 9.98 1.36
N GLU A 109 0.08 10.50 2.59
CA GLU A 109 -0.18 11.93 2.84
C GLU A 109 0.86 12.82 2.15
N GLU A 110 2.15 12.47 2.24
CA GLU A 110 3.24 13.21 1.59
C GLU A 110 3.11 13.24 0.06
N TRP A 111 2.62 12.16 -0.54
CA TRP A 111 2.34 12.08 -1.98
C TRP A 111 1.06 12.81 -2.39
N GLY A 112 0.34 13.41 -1.44
CA GLY A 112 -0.80 14.28 -1.69
C GLY A 112 -2.17 13.67 -1.40
N LEU A 113 -2.24 12.50 -0.73
CA LEU A 113 -3.53 11.95 -0.29
C LEU A 113 -4.13 12.83 0.83
N PRO A 114 -5.30 13.46 0.64
CA PRO A 114 -5.86 14.30 1.69
C PRO A 114 -6.48 13.45 2.80
N ILE A 115 -5.86 13.49 3.98
CA ILE A 115 -6.34 12.81 5.20
C ILE A 115 -7.13 13.81 6.05
N PHE A 116 -8.30 13.40 6.56
CA PHE A 116 -9.08 14.24 7.47
C PHE A 116 -8.30 14.44 8.78
N LYS A 117 -8.30 15.66 9.31
CA LYS A 117 -7.62 16.02 10.56
C LYS A 117 -8.59 16.59 11.58
N ASN A 118 -8.30 16.33 12.85
CA ASN A 118 -8.92 17.00 13.98
C ASN A 118 -8.26 18.39 14.16
N PRO A 119 -8.85 19.30 14.96
CA PRO A 119 -8.27 20.62 15.23
C PRO A 119 -6.87 20.59 15.86
N ASP A 120 -6.53 19.51 16.57
CA ASP A 120 -5.21 19.28 17.17
C ASP A 120 -4.16 18.73 16.18
N GLY A 121 -4.54 18.53 14.91
CA GLY A 121 -3.67 18.01 13.86
C GLY A 121 -3.56 16.48 13.81
N THR A 122 -4.18 15.75 14.75
CA THR A 122 -4.27 14.28 14.67
C THR A 122 -5.20 13.87 13.52
N TYR A 123 -4.98 12.67 12.95
CA TYR A 123 -5.89 12.17 11.91
C TYR A 123 -7.25 11.81 12.50
N LYS A 124 -8.32 12.19 11.79
CA LYS A 124 -9.69 11.90 12.18
C LYS A 124 -9.97 10.41 12.01
N ARG A 125 -10.30 9.76 13.12
CA ARG A 125 -10.67 8.35 13.20
C ARG A 125 -12.08 8.10 12.66
N GLU A 126 -12.27 6.96 12.00
CA GLU A 126 -13.60 6.39 11.75
C GLU A 126 -13.97 5.44 12.89
N GLY A 127 -13.13 4.43 13.11
CA GLY A 127 -13.12 3.55 14.28
C GLY A 127 -11.73 3.51 14.93
N ARG A 128 -11.45 2.50 15.76
CA ARG A 128 -10.16 2.38 16.47
C ARG A 128 -8.97 2.29 15.51
N TRP A 129 -9.12 1.55 14.41
CA TRP A 129 -8.03 1.20 13.50
C TRP A 129 -8.02 2.03 12.22
N GLN A 130 -9.11 2.74 11.94
CA GLN A 130 -9.36 3.37 10.66
C GLN A 130 -9.24 4.90 10.75
N ILE A 131 -8.83 5.55 9.65
CA ILE A 131 -8.83 7.01 9.50
C ILE A 131 -9.56 7.43 8.21
N MET A 132 -10.24 8.57 8.25
CA MET A 132 -11.01 9.09 7.12
C MET A 132 -10.10 9.79 6.10
N ILE A 133 -10.37 9.61 4.80
CA ILE A 133 -9.63 10.24 3.69
C ILE A 133 -10.57 10.78 2.60
N HIS A 134 -10.13 11.81 1.88
CA HIS A 134 -10.71 12.16 0.58
C HIS A 134 -10.03 11.32 -0.51
N GLY A 135 -10.33 10.03 -0.53
CA GLY A 135 -9.55 9.04 -1.29
C GLY A 135 -10.03 8.73 -2.70
N GLU A 136 -10.79 9.61 -3.36
CA GLU A 136 -11.24 9.40 -4.74
C GLU A 136 -10.04 9.10 -5.68
N SER A 137 -8.93 9.82 -5.50
CA SER A 137 -7.70 9.66 -6.27
C SER A 137 -6.65 8.79 -5.56
N TYR A 138 -7.05 7.94 -4.61
CA TYR A 138 -6.09 7.12 -3.84
C TYR A 138 -5.28 6.17 -4.72
N LYS A 139 -5.91 5.45 -5.67
CA LYS A 139 -5.16 4.58 -6.59
C LYS A 139 -4.24 5.36 -7.54
N PRO A 140 -4.68 6.45 -8.20
CA PRO A 140 -3.79 7.29 -9.00
C PRO A 140 -2.54 7.76 -8.27
N ILE A 141 -2.66 8.25 -7.03
CA ILE A 141 -1.52 8.70 -6.21
C ILE A 141 -0.51 7.57 -5.99
N VAL A 142 -1.00 6.39 -5.60
CA VAL A 142 -0.14 5.21 -5.36
C VAL A 142 0.47 4.68 -6.65
N ALA A 143 -0.26 4.71 -7.76
CA ALA A 143 0.24 4.30 -9.07
C ALA A 143 1.33 5.27 -9.58
N GLU A 144 1.17 6.58 -9.37
CA GLU A 144 2.17 7.58 -9.73
C GLU A 144 3.47 7.38 -8.95
N ALA A 145 3.38 7.13 -7.63
CA ALA A 145 4.53 6.82 -6.81
C ALA A 145 5.30 5.58 -7.32
N ALA A 146 4.57 4.52 -7.70
CA ALA A 146 5.16 3.31 -8.26
C ALA A 146 5.86 3.56 -9.61
N LYS A 147 5.21 4.27 -10.56
CA LYS A 147 5.80 4.61 -11.87
C LYS A 147 7.09 5.41 -11.72
N LYS A 148 7.06 6.47 -10.92
CA LYS A 148 8.23 7.31 -10.61
C LYS A 148 9.36 6.51 -10.00
N ALA A 149 9.05 5.52 -9.15
CA ALA A 149 10.06 4.68 -8.52
C ALA A 149 10.77 3.76 -9.52
N VAL A 150 10.00 3.10 -10.41
CA VAL A 150 10.56 2.18 -11.43
C VAL A 150 11.13 2.88 -12.67
N GLY A 151 10.94 4.20 -12.79
CA GLY A 151 11.55 5.04 -13.83
C GLY A 151 10.69 5.27 -15.07
N GLU A 152 9.36 5.19 -14.92
CA GLU A 152 8.36 5.56 -15.95
C GLU A 152 7.73 6.93 -15.70
#